data_AF-A0A1H8TZ48-F1
#
_entry.id   AF-A0A1H8TZ48-F1
#
_cell.length_a   1.000
_cell.length_b   1.000
_cell.length_c   1.000
_cell.angle_alpha   90.00
_cell.angle_beta   90.00
_cell.angle_gamma   90.00
#
_symmetry.space_group_name_H-M   'P 1'
#
loop_
_entity.id
_entity.type
_entity.pdbx_description
1 polymer ?
#
loop_
_entity_poly.entity_id
_entity_poly.type
_entity_poly.pdbx_seq_one_letter_code
_entity_poly.pdbx_strand_id
1 'polypeptide(L)' 'MPHIIVKLYAGRSDEQKQRIADEVTKAIMTATGCSEGSVSVGVEDVEPSAWTASVYEPDIVAKADTILKKPGYAPA' A
#
# COMPACT_ATOMS: atom_id res chain seq x y z
N MET A 1 -6.75 -15.08 -4.30
CA MET A 1 -6.91 -13.84 -5.07
C MET A 1 -6.45 -12.69 -4.19
N PRO A 2 -5.18 -12.28 -4.28
CA PRO A 2 -4.64 -11.20 -3.47
C PRO A 2 -5.20 -9.83 -3.88
N HIS A 3 -5.59 -9.01 -2.89
CA HIS A 3 -5.89 -7.60 -3.09
C HIS A 3 -4.98 -6.76 -2.20
N ILE A 4 -4.37 -5.74 -2.78
CA ILE A 4 -3.42 -4.86 -2.11
C ILE A 4 -3.88 -3.42 -2.32
N ILE A 5 -3.83 -2.62 -1.27
CA ILE A 5 -4.04 -1.18 -1.35
C ILE A 5 -2.75 -0.49 -0.92
N VAL A 6 -2.18 0.29 -1.82
CA VAL A 6 -1.02 1.14 -1.54
C VAL A 6 -1.52 2.55 -1.26
N LYS A 7 -1.51 2.95 0.01
CA LYS A 7 -1.73 4.35 0.41
C LYS A 7 -0.38 5.06 0.48
N LEU A 8 -0.28 6.24 -0.11
CA LEU A 8 0.95 7.05 -0.10
C LEU A 8 0.63 8.55 -0.07
N TYR A 9 1.64 9.38 0.17
CA TYR A 9 1.49 10.81 0.03
C TYR A 9 1.14 11.21 -1.40
N ALA A 10 0.18 12.13 -1.50
CA ALA A 10 -0.25 12.72 -2.77
C ALA A 10 0.92 13.36 -3.55
N GLY A 11 0.78 13.38 -4.88
CA GLY A 11 1.72 14.07 -5.79
C GLY A 11 2.48 13.17 -6.76
N ARG A 12 2.15 11.87 -6.84
CA ARG A 12 2.68 10.98 -7.88
C ARG A 12 1.88 11.09 -9.18
N SER A 13 2.57 10.98 -10.32
CA SER A 13 1.91 10.90 -11.62
C SER A 13 1.21 9.55 -11.81
N ASP A 14 0.25 9.49 -12.73
CA ASP A 14 -0.45 8.24 -13.04
C ASP A 14 0.51 7.15 -13.56
N GLU A 15 1.56 7.53 -14.30
CA GLU A 15 2.62 6.60 -14.72
C GLU A 15 3.38 6.00 -13.52
N GLN A 16 3.69 6.82 -12.51
CA GLN A 16 4.32 6.32 -11.29
C GLN A 16 3.39 5.39 -10.51
N LYS A 17 2.09 5.70 -10.44
CA LYS A 17 1.09 4.84 -9.80
C LYS A 17 0.93 3.51 -10.54
N GLN A 18 0.89 3.52 -11.87
CA GLN A 18 0.84 2.30 -12.68
C GLN A 18 2.09 1.45 -12.44
N ARG A 19 3.28 2.06 -12.43
CA ARG A 19 4.52 1.35 -12.12
C ARG A 19 4.50 0.72 -10.72
N ILE A 20 3.92 1.38 -9.72
CA ILE A 20 3.75 0.79 -8.39
C ILE A 20 2.85 -0.46 -8.46
N ALA A 21 1.71 -0.37 -9.15
CA ALA A 21 0.79 -1.50 -9.31
C ALA A 21 1.44 -2.70 -10.00
N ASP A 22 2.22 -2.45 -11.06
CA ASP A 22 2.92 -3.50 -11.81
C ASP A 22 3.97 -4.21 -10.95
N GLU A 23 4.79 -3.45 -10.22
CA GLU A 23 5.86 -4.03 -9.39
C GLU A 23 5.31 -4.76 -8.16
N VAL A 24 4.25 -4.25 -7.53
CA VAL A 24 3.56 -4.97 -6.44
C VAL A 24 2.95 -6.27 -6.96
N THR A 25 2.31 -6.24 -8.14
CA THR A 25 1.73 -7.44 -8.75
C THR A 25 2.78 -8.52 -8.98
N LYS A 26 3.92 -8.15 -9.57
CA LYS A 26 5.06 -9.08 -9.77
C LYS A 26 5.57 -9.66 -8.45
N ALA A 27 5.73 -8.84 -7.42
CA ALA A 27 6.21 -9.29 -6.11
C ALA A 27 5.27 -10.32 -5.48
N ILE A 28 3.96 -10.09 -5.55
CA ILE A 28 2.95 -10.99 -4.98
C ILE A 28 2.86 -12.30 -5.77
N MET A 29 2.86 -12.23 -7.11
CA MET A 29 2.93 -13.43 -7.95
C MET A 29 4.17 -14.26 -7.63
N THR A 30 5.33 -13.61 -7.49
CA THR A 30 6.60 -14.28 -7.14
C THR A 30 6.53 -14.97 -5.78
N ALA A 31 5.96 -14.30 -4.77
CA ALA A 31 5.90 -14.82 -3.42
C ALA A 31 4.85 -15.94 -3.23
N THR A 32 3.80 -15.98 -4.05
CA THR A 32 2.63 -16.84 -3.83
C THR A 32 2.37 -17.87 -4.94
N GLY A 33 2.97 -17.69 -6.12
CA GLY A 33 2.72 -18.51 -7.30
C GLY A 33 1.35 -18.28 -7.96
N CYS A 34 0.59 -17.25 -7.56
CA CYS A 34 -0.70 -16.97 -8.17
C CYS A 34 -0.56 -16.37 -9.58
N SER A 35 -1.61 -16.49 -10.39
CA SER A 35 -1.67 -15.83 -11.70
C SER A 35 -1.84 -14.32 -11.57
N GLU A 36 -1.42 -13.57 -12.58
CA GLU A 36 -1.55 -12.12 -12.66
C GLU A 36 -3.01 -11.67 -12.50
N GLY A 37 -3.94 -12.30 -13.24
CA GLY A 37 -5.37 -11.98 -13.15
C GLY A 37 -6.03 -12.28 -11.80
N SER A 38 -5.31 -12.92 -10.87
CA SER A 38 -5.78 -13.14 -9.50
C SER A 38 -5.40 -12.00 -8.54
N VAL A 39 -4.56 -11.05 -8.99
CA VAL A 39 -4.04 -9.94 -8.17
C VAL A 39 -4.70 -8.64 -8.60
N SER A 40 -5.10 -7.83 -7.62
CA SER A 40 -5.52 -6.45 -7.86
C SER A 40 -4.82 -5.48 -6.91
N VAL A 41 -4.44 -4.32 -7.42
CA VAL A 41 -3.73 -3.28 -6.66
C VAL A 41 -4.46 -1.95 -6.80
N GLY A 42 -4.93 -1.40 -5.68
CA GLY A 42 -5.40 -0.01 -5.59
C GLY A 42 -4.26 0.90 -5.15
N VAL A 43 -4.19 2.12 -5.70
CA VAL A 43 -3.23 3.14 -5.30
C VAL A 43 -3.98 4.40 -4.89
N GLU A 44 -3.85 4.80 -3.63
CA GLU A 44 -4.59 5.91 -3.03
C GLU A 44 -3.64 7.03 -2.59
N ASP A 45 -3.91 8.25 -3.07
CA ASP A 45 -3.23 9.45 -2.61
C ASP A 45 -3.85 9.96 -1.31
N VAL A 46 -2.99 10.28 -0.35
CA VAL A 46 -3.38 10.85 0.94
C VAL A 46 -2.57 12.12 1.17
N GLU A 47 -3.24 13.23 1.46
CA GLU A 47 -2.55 14.46 1.81
C GLU A 47 -1.73 14.27 3.10
N PRO A 48 -0.51 14.82 3.20
CA PRO A 48 0.32 14.65 4.40
C PRO A 48 -0.37 15.08 5.69
N SER A 49 -1.18 16.15 5.64
CA SER A 49 -1.96 16.65 6.77
C SER A 49 -3.05 15.69 7.24
N ALA A 50 -3.50 14.75 6.39
CA ALA A 50 -4.50 13.75 6.70
C ALA A 50 -3.91 12.38 7.07
N TRP A 51 -2.58 12.20 6.95
CA TRP A 51 -1.95 10.88 7.06
C TRP A 51 -2.19 10.17 8.40
N THR A 52 -2.09 10.92 9.50
CA THR A 52 -2.26 10.33 10.84
C THR A 52 -3.66 9.74 10.99
N ALA A 53 -4.70 10.51 10.66
CA ALA A 53 -6.10 10.10 10.79
C ALA A 53 -6.52 9.06 9.73
N SER A 54 -5.99 9.14 8.51
CA SER A 54 -6.43 8.28 7.39
C SER A 54 -5.62 7.00 7.21
N VAL A 55 -4.41 6.93 7.75
CA VAL A 55 -3.49 5.79 7.55
C VAL A 55 -2.85 5.35 8.86
N TYR A 56 -2.18 6.23 9.59
CA TYR A 56 -1.36 5.80 10.74
C TYR A 56 -2.22 5.17 11.84
N GLU A 57 -3.26 5.84 12.28
CA GLU A 57 -4.15 5.33 13.32
C GLU A 57 -4.94 4.09 12.85
N PRO A 58 -5.71 4.13 11.74
CA PRO A 58 -6.58 3.01 11.38
C PRO A 58 -5.87 1.82 10.74
N ASP A 59 -4.80 2.04 9.97
CA ASP A 59 -4.15 0.98 9.18
C ASP A 59 -2.84 0.49 9.77
N ILE A 60 -2.18 1.26 10.66
CA ILE A 60 -0.92 0.85 11.30
C ILE A 60 -1.15 0.51 12.77
N VAL A 61 -1.67 1.45 13.57
CA VAL A 61 -1.84 1.26 15.02
C VAL A 61 -2.97 0.27 15.30
N ALA A 62 -4.17 0.49 14.76
CA ALA A 62 -5.32 -0.37 15.00
C ALA A 62 -5.18 -1.78 14.41
N LYS A 63 -4.20 -1.99 13.50
CA LYS A 63 -3.92 -3.27 12.85
C LYS A 63 -2.52 -3.80 13.16
N ALA A 64 -1.91 -3.38 14.27
CA ALA A 64 -0.52 -3.66 14.62
C ALA A 64 -0.13 -5.15 14.48
N ASP A 65 -1.04 -6.06 14.82
CA ASP A 65 -0.81 -7.52 14.76
C ASP A 65 -0.66 -8.06 13.32
N THR A 66 -1.15 -7.32 12.33
CA THR A 66 -1.03 -7.69 10.90
C THR A 66 0.12 -6.97 10.19
N ILE A 67 0.78 -6.01 10.84
CA ILE A 67 1.89 -5.24 10.27
C ILE A 67 3.20 -6.00 10.43
N LEU A 68 3.53 -6.82 9.43
CA LEU A 68 4.79 -7.57 9.37
C LEU A 68 6.02 -6.67 9.14
N LYS A 69 5.83 -5.52 8.47
CA LYS A 69 6.87 -4.49 8.27
C LYS A 69 6.47 -3.19 8.96
N LYS A 70 6.98 -2.98 10.18
CA LYS A 70 6.72 -1.76 10.96
C LYS A 70 7.32 -0.50 10.31
N PRO A 71 6.66 0.66 10.43
CA PRO A 71 7.22 1.93 9.98
C PRO A 71 8.45 2.30 10.80
N GLY A 72 9.41 2.99 10.17
CA GLY A 72 10.58 3.57 10.84
C GLY A 72 10.34 4.98 11.39
N TYR A 73 9.07 5.42 11.45
CA TYR A 73 8.65 6.76 11.84
C TYR A 73 7.49 6.67 12.84
N ALA A 74 7.35 7.71 13.65
CA ALA A 74 6.15 7.99 14.44
C ALA A 74 5.38 9.14 13.78
N PRO A 75 4.06 9.25 13.98
CA PRO A 75 3.29 10.42 13.56
C PRO A 75 3.86 11.63 14.29
N ALA A 76 3.88 12.77 13.60
CA ALA A 76 4.21 14.05 14.21
C ALA A 76 3.08 14.52 15.15
#